data_AF-A0A6L3XSZ3-F1
#
_entry.id   AF-A0A6L3XSZ3-F1
#
_cell.length_a   1.000
_cell.length_b   1.000
_cell.length_c   1.000
_cell.angle_alpha   90.00
_cell.angle_beta   90.00
_cell.angle_gamma   90.00
#
_symmetry.space_group_name_H-M   'P 1'
#
loop_
_entity.id
_entity.type
_entity.pdbx_description
1 polymer ?
#
loop_
_entity_poly.entity_id
_entity_poly.type
_entity_poly.pdbx_seq_one_letter_code
_entity_poly.pdbx_strand_id
1 'polypeptide(L)'
;MSTPIKRLEIIKNAIELEDDDIIRSQLKRLKEEAFDDELLSIVAALEQKNYTAALRAITAWLQSQRAVTPWRDPQLAASKLELKALEERLRDLIDRRNARVQQLDEFNDLYFSRLGPFMQQS
;
A
#
# COMPACT_ATOMS: atom_id res chain seq x y z
N MET A 1 -1.55 -5.60 11.34
CA MET A 1 -0.08 -5.70 11.48
C MET A 1 0.21 -6.65 12.62
N SER A 2 0.95 -7.72 12.38
CA SER A 2 1.18 -8.78 13.36
C SER A 2 1.88 -8.24 14.63
N THR A 3 1.34 -8.60 15.79
CA THR A 3 1.84 -8.22 17.13
C THR A 3 3.35 -8.41 17.32
N PRO A 4 3.97 -9.54 16.90
CA PRO A 4 5.42 -9.75 17.06
C PRO A 4 6.30 -8.79 16.25
N ILE A 5 5.86 -8.35 15.06
CA ILE A 5 6.62 -7.39 14.22
C ILE A 5 6.84 -6.09 14.99
N LYS A 6 5.78 -5.52 15.57
CA LYS A 6 5.88 -4.28 16.35
C LYS A 6 6.77 -4.44 17.58
N ARG A 7 6.72 -5.60 18.25
CA ARG A 7 7.55 -5.86 19.44
C ARG A 7 9.04 -5.89 19.09
N LEU A 8 9.40 -6.57 18.01
CA LEU A 8 10.80 -6.65 17.57
C LEU A 8 11.34 -5.29 17.11
N GLU A 9 10.52 -4.47 16.45
CA GLU A 9 10.89 -3.08 16.13
C GLU A 9 11.12 -2.23 17.39
N ILE A 10 10.28 -2.38 18.43
CA ILE A 10 10.48 -1.70 19.72
C ILE A 10 11.77 -2.18 20.39
N ILE A 11 12.03 -3.49 20.43
CA ILE A 11 13.25 -4.07 21.03
C ILE A 11 14.48 -3.56 20.29
N LYS A 12 14.46 -3.52 18.95
CA LYS A 12 15.57 -2.99 18.16
C LYS A 12 15.87 -1.52 18.53
N ASN A 13 14.85 -0.67 18.57
CA ASN A 13 15.02 0.74 18.95
C ASN A 13 15.49 0.88 20.40
N ALA A 14 15.00 0.04 21.32
CA ALA A 14 15.43 0.06 22.72
C ALA A 14 16.90 -0.35 22.89
N ILE A 15 17.42 -1.28 22.05
CA ILE A 15 18.84 -1.60 22.00
C ILE A 15 19.67 -0.40 21.50
N GLU A 16 19.19 0.30 20.47
CA GLU A 16 19.84 1.52 19.96
C GLU A 16 19.86 2.67 20.98
N LEU A 17 18.82 2.75 21.83
CA LEU A 17 18.68 3.74 22.90
C LEU A 17 19.28 3.29 24.25
N GLU A 18 19.88 2.09 24.29
CA GLU A 18 20.44 1.47 25.51
C GLU A 18 19.43 1.37 26.68
N ASP A 19 18.14 1.20 26.36
CA ASP A 19 17.04 1.11 27.34
C ASP A 19 16.73 -0.36 27.71
N ASP A 20 17.46 -0.86 28.71
CA ASP A 20 17.33 -2.23 29.21
C ASP A 20 15.93 -2.55 29.80
N ASP A 21 15.22 -1.56 30.34
CA ASP A 21 13.88 -1.75 30.93
C ASP A 21 12.84 -2.04 29.84
N ILE A 22 12.89 -1.28 28.74
CA ILE A 22 12.04 -1.53 27.58
C ILE A 22 12.35 -2.90 26.98
N ILE A 23 13.63 -3.26 26.82
CA ILE A 23 14.04 -4.57 26.27
C ILE A 23 13.43 -5.71 27.12
N ARG A 24 13.58 -5.67 28.45
CA ARG A 24 13.04 -6.71 29.34
C ARG A 24 11.53 -6.80 29.27
N SER A 25 10.84 -5.66 29.25
CA SER A 25 9.38 -5.61 29.19
C SER A 25 8.82 -6.26 27.91
N GLN A 26 9.46 -5.99 26.76
CA GLN A 26 9.04 -6.53 25.48
C GLN A 26 9.48 -7.98 25.30
N LEU A 27 10.66 -8.37 25.80
CA LEU A 27 11.13 -9.75 25.77
C LEU A 27 10.18 -10.70 26.49
N LYS A 28 9.67 -10.30 27.67
CA LYS A 28 8.69 -11.10 28.42
C LYS A 28 7.44 -11.39 27.60
N ARG A 29 6.91 -10.38 26.91
CA ARG A 29 5.72 -10.50 26.07
C ARG A 29 6.00 -11.26 24.76
N LEU A 30 7.20 -11.10 24.21
CA LEU A 30 7.62 -11.82 23.00
C LEU A 30 7.68 -13.33 23.26
N LYS A 31 8.12 -13.77 24.44
CA LYS A 31 8.15 -15.19 24.83
C LYS A 31 6.77 -15.85 24.86
N GLU A 32 5.75 -15.11 25.29
CA GLU A 32 4.37 -15.61 25.32
C GLU A 32 3.78 -15.79 23.90
N GLU A 33 4.41 -15.18 22.90
CA GLU A 33 3.97 -15.18 21.49
C GLU A 33 4.93 -15.92 20.54
N ALA A 34 6.11 -16.31 21.01
CA ALA A 34 7.15 -16.94 20.20
C ALA A 34 6.89 -18.44 20.08
N PHE A 35 6.23 -18.83 18.98
CA PHE A 35 5.96 -20.24 18.65
C PHE A 35 6.74 -20.74 17.43
N ASP A 36 7.52 -19.86 16.80
CA ASP A 36 8.35 -20.16 15.62
C ASP A 36 9.83 -20.26 16.04
N ASP A 37 10.55 -21.23 15.48
CA ASP A 37 11.97 -21.48 15.75
C ASP A 37 12.84 -20.22 15.52
N GLU A 38 12.51 -19.39 14.53
CA GLU A 38 13.24 -18.13 14.30
C GLU A 38 13.02 -17.12 15.44
N LEU A 39 11.79 -17.02 15.97
CA LEU A 39 11.47 -16.14 17.11
C LEU A 39 12.11 -16.64 18.40
N LEU A 40 12.13 -17.96 18.60
CA LEU A 40 12.80 -18.58 19.76
C LEU A 40 14.31 -18.31 19.74
N SER A 41 14.94 -18.34 18.56
CA SER A 41 16.35 -17.98 18.40
C SER A 41 16.63 -16.51 18.79
N ILE A 42 15.74 -15.58 18.40
CA ILE A 42 15.83 -14.16 18.78
C ILE A 42 15.70 -14.00 20.30
N VAL A 43 14.72 -14.66 20.91
CA VAL A 43 14.51 -14.63 22.37
C VAL A 43 15.77 -15.10 23.09
N ALA A 44 16.35 -16.24 22.68
CA ALA A 44 17.55 -16.78 23.30
C ALA A 44 18.75 -15.82 23.19
N ALA A 45 18.92 -15.15 22.05
CA ALA A 45 19.99 -14.16 21.86
C ALA A 45 19.81 -12.93 22.78
N LEU A 46 18.56 -12.47 22.96
CA LEU A 46 18.23 -11.36 23.87
C LEU A 46 18.45 -11.74 25.34
N GLU A 47 18.13 -12.97 25.74
CA GLU A 47 18.37 -13.46 27.10
C GLU A 47 19.86 -13.58 27.43
N GLN A 48 20.67 -14.00 26.47
CA GLN A 48 22.12 -14.07 26.60
C GLN A 48 22.79 -12.69 26.57
N LYS A 49 22.01 -11.60 26.46
CA LYS A 49 22.48 -10.22 26.24
C LYS A 49 23.43 -10.10 25.04
N ASN A 50 23.35 -11.03 24.09
CA ASN A 50 24.13 -11.00 22.88
C ASN A 50 23.40 -10.12 21.86
N TYR A 51 23.43 -8.81 22.11
CA TYR A 51 22.67 -7.83 21.33
C TYR A 51 23.10 -7.80 19.86
N THR A 52 24.36 -8.09 19.56
CA THR A 52 24.87 -8.22 18.18
C THR A 52 24.17 -9.37 17.44
N ALA A 53 24.09 -10.56 18.07
CA ALA A 53 23.39 -11.70 17.49
C ALA A 53 21.87 -11.45 17.41
N ALA A 54 21.30 -10.84 18.45
CA ALA A 54 19.89 -10.50 18.51
C ALA A 54 19.49 -9.52 17.40
N LEU A 55 20.23 -8.42 17.21
CA LEU A 55 19.96 -7.44 16.15
C LEU A 55 20.03 -8.07 14.75
N ARG A 56 21.00 -8.95 14.52
CA ARG A 56 21.12 -9.67 13.24
C ARG A 56 19.93 -10.59 13.00
N ALA A 57 19.52 -11.37 14.00
CA ALA A 57 18.38 -12.26 13.91
C ALA A 57 17.05 -11.51 13.76
N ILE A 58 16.86 -10.41 14.52
CA ILE A 58 15.69 -9.52 14.41
C ILE A 58 15.60 -8.93 13.01
N THR A 59 16.71 -8.44 12.46
CA THR A 59 16.72 -7.85 11.11
C THR A 59 16.39 -8.89 10.05
N ALA A 60 16.97 -10.09 10.14
CA ALA A 60 16.68 -11.19 9.22
C ALA A 60 15.21 -11.64 9.29
N TRP A 61 14.65 -11.77 10.50
CA TRP A 61 13.25 -12.14 10.69
C TRP A 61 12.30 -11.04 10.19
N LEU A 62 12.58 -9.77 10.51
CA LEU A 62 11.79 -8.65 9.98
C LEU A 62 11.84 -8.61 8.45
N GLN A 63 12.98 -8.95 7.84
CA GLN A 63 13.12 -9.08 6.39
C GLN A 63 12.35 -10.28 5.83
N SER A 64 12.40 -11.45 6.47
CA SER A 64 11.65 -12.65 6.05
C SER A 64 10.14 -12.42 6.14
N GLN A 65 9.66 -11.77 7.21
CA GLN A 65 8.26 -11.37 7.35
C GLN A 65 7.86 -10.29 6.35
N ARG A 66 8.75 -9.37 5.99
CA ARG A 66 8.54 -8.37 4.91
C ARG A 66 8.65 -8.98 3.51
N ALA A 67 9.25 -10.15 3.34
CA ALA A 67 9.18 -10.92 2.10
C ALA A 67 7.84 -11.65 1.96
N VAL A 68 7.21 -12.01 3.08
CA VAL A 68 5.90 -12.70 3.14
C VAL A 68 4.71 -11.71 3.24
N THR A 69 4.95 -10.45 3.60
CA THR A 69 3.94 -9.37 3.70
C THR A 69 4.29 -8.31 2.64
N PRO A 70 3.41 -7.96 1.68
CA PRO A 70 3.80 -7.38 0.40
C PRO A 70 4.76 -6.21 0.59
N TRP A 71 6.01 -6.41 0.15
CA TRP A 71 6.88 -5.35 -0.35
C TRP A 71 6.00 -4.42 -1.17
N ARG A 72 5.74 -3.22 -0.65
CA ARG A 72 5.01 -2.20 -1.41
C ARG A 72 6.00 -1.68 -2.42
N ASP A 73 6.17 -2.47 -3.48
CA ASP A 73 7.06 -2.23 -4.58
C ASP A 73 6.87 -0.77 -5.02
N PRO A 74 7.88 0.09 -4.87
CA PRO A 74 7.76 1.48 -5.30
C PRO A 74 7.39 1.59 -6.78
N GLN A 75 7.71 0.57 -7.59
CA GLN A 75 7.27 0.46 -8.97
C GLN A 75 5.76 0.16 -9.07
N LEU A 76 5.22 -0.74 -8.23
CA LEU A 76 3.77 -0.98 -8.14
C LEU A 76 2.99 0.25 -7.64
N ALA A 77 3.55 1.00 -6.69
CA ALA A 77 2.96 2.25 -6.22
C ALA A 77 2.95 3.31 -7.33
N ALA A 78 4.05 3.44 -8.09
CA ALA A 78 4.14 4.31 -9.25
C ALA A 78 3.14 3.90 -10.34
N SER A 79 3.09 2.62 -10.71
CA SER A 79 2.14 2.12 -11.73
C SER A 79 0.68 2.31 -11.32
N LYS A 80 0.34 2.24 -10.02
CA LYS A 80 -1.02 2.56 -9.53
C LYS A 80 -1.37 4.05 -9.67
N LEU A 81 -0.39 4.94 -9.50
CA LEU A 81 -0.58 6.38 -9.72
C LEU A 81 -0.73 6.68 -11.21
N GLU A 82 0.10 6.07 -12.06
CA GLU A 82 -0.03 6.17 -13.51
C GLU A 82 -1.38 5.66 -14.01
N LEU A 83 -1.85 4.52 -13.48
CA LEU A 83 -3.17 3.98 -13.80
C LEU A 83 -4.28 4.97 -13.44
N LYS A 84 -4.25 5.56 -12.25
CA LYS A 84 -5.22 6.60 -11.86
C LYS A 84 -5.21 7.80 -12.80
N ALA A 85 -4.03 8.28 -13.16
CA ALA A 85 -3.90 9.39 -14.11
C ALA A 85 -4.46 9.05 -15.49
N LEU A 86 -4.27 7.80 -15.95
CA LEU A 86 -4.85 7.30 -17.20
C LEU A 86 -6.38 7.18 -17.12
N GLU A 87 -6.92 6.68 -16.01
CA GLU A 87 -8.36 6.59 -15.77
C GLU A 87 -9.03 7.97 -15.76
N GLU A 88 -8.42 8.95 -15.11
CA GLU A 88 -8.88 10.35 -15.12
C GLU A 88 -8.88 10.92 -16.54
N ARG A 89 -7.80 10.70 -17.29
CA ARG A 89 -7.70 11.14 -18.70
C ARG A 89 -8.74 10.48 -19.59
N LEU A 90 -9.02 9.20 -19.38
CA LEU A 90 -10.06 8.49 -20.13
C LEU A 90 -11.44 9.08 -19.83
N ARG A 91 -11.71 9.40 -18.56
CA ARG A 91 -12.98 10.01 -18.15
C ARG A 91 -13.19 11.37 -18.81
N ASP A 92 -12.16 12.22 -18.81
CA ASP A 92 -12.14 13.50 -19.52
C ASP A 92 -12.45 13.35 -21.03
N LEU A 93 -11.87 12.33 -21.68
CA LEU A 93 -12.12 12.06 -23.10
C LEU A 93 -13.57 11.61 -23.35
N ILE A 94 -14.12 10.78 -22.47
CA ILE A 94 -15.52 10.34 -22.54
C ILE A 94 -16.46 11.54 -22.39
N ASP A 95 -16.19 12.43 -21.43
CA ASP A 95 -17.01 13.62 -21.19
C ASP A 95 -16.97 14.56 -22.39
N ARG A 96 -15.78 14.79 -22.98
CA ARG A 96 -15.65 15.57 -24.23
C ARG A 96 -16.41 14.95 -25.39
N ARG A 97 -16.34 13.63 -25.57
CA ARG A 97 -17.10 12.93 -26.60
C ARG A 97 -18.60 13.13 -26.40
N ASN A 98 -19.08 12.96 -25.17
CA ASN A 98 -20.50 13.12 -24.85
C ASN A 98 -20.98 14.54 -25.16
N ALA A 99 -20.19 15.55 -24.80
CA ALA A 99 -20.51 16.95 -25.14
C ALA A 99 -20.60 17.18 -26.66
N ARG A 100 -19.73 16.54 -27.46
CA ARG A 100 -19.78 16.62 -28.93
C ARG A 100 -21.01 15.91 -29.51
N VAL A 101 -21.39 14.76 -28.97
CA VAL A 101 -22.62 14.06 -29.38
C VAL A 101 -23.84 14.92 -29.09
N GLN A 102 -23.91 15.52 -27.89
CA GLN A 102 -25.01 16.43 -27.54
C GLN A 102 -25.10 17.63 -28.48
N GLN A 103 -23.97 18.21 -28.89
CA GLN A 103 -23.95 19.29 -29.88
C GLN A 103 -24.47 18.85 -31.25
N LEU A 104 -24.16 17.62 -31.68
CA LEU A 104 -24.67 17.06 -32.93
C LEU A 104 -26.18 16.80 -32.87
N ASP A 105 -26.66 16.27 -31.76
CA ASP A 105 -28.10 16.04 -31.54
C ASP A 105 -28.87 17.36 -31.54
N GLU A 106 -28.38 18.38 -30.82
CA GLU A 106 -28.98 19.72 -30.80
C GLU A 106 -28.97 20.36 -32.21
N PHE A 107 -27.88 20.21 -32.96
CA PHE A 107 -27.83 20.65 -34.35
C PHE A 107 -28.87 19.94 -35.22
N ASN A 108 -28.99 18.62 -35.10
CA ASN A 108 -29.95 17.83 -35.87
C ASN A 108 -31.40 18.19 -35.54
N ASP A 109 -31.72 18.42 -34.27
CA ASP A 109 -33.04 18.87 -33.83
C ASP A 109 -33.38 20.24 -34.41
N LEU A 110 -32.45 21.20 -34.34
CA LEU A 110 -32.62 22.52 -34.92
C LEU A 110 -32.78 22.47 -36.45
N TYR A 111 -31.99 21.63 -37.11
CA TYR A 111 -32.08 21.40 -38.55
C TYR A 111 -33.45 20.83 -38.93
N PHE A 112 -33.90 19.78 -38.25
CA PHE A 112 -35.18 19.14 -38.53
C PHE A 112 -36.36 20.09 -38.24
N SER A 113 -36.31 20.83 -37.13
CA SER A 113 -37.33 21.81 -36.75
C SER A 113 -37.46 22.96 -37.76
N ARG A 114 -36.34 23.48 -38.26
CA ARG A 114 -36.34 24.69 -39.10
C ARG A 114 -36.37 24.42 -40.59
N LEU A 115 -35.70 23.37 -41.05
CA LEU A 115 -35.51 23.08 -42.48
C LEU A 115 -36.29 21.83 -42.94
N GLY A 116 -36.64 20.92 -42.01
CA GLY A 116 -37.47 19.75 -42.29
C GLY A 116 -38.81 20.07 -42.97
N PRO A 117 -39.58 21.08 -42.50
CA PRO A 117 -40.84 21.47 -43.13
C PRO A 117 -40.69 21.95 -44.59
N PHE A 118 -39.55 22.55 -44.94
CA PHE A 118 -39.29 23.07 -46.29
C PHE A 118 -38.79 21.97 -47.24
N MET A 119 -38.08 20.96 -46.72
CA MET A 119 -37.60 19.83 -47.53
C MET A 119 -38.68 18.78 -47.83
N GLN A 120 -39.75 18.70 -47.04
CA GLN A 120 -40.87 17.77 -47.29
C GLN A 120 -41.92 18.30 -48.29
N GLN A 121 -41.81 19.55 -48.73
CA GLN A 121 -42.74 20.18 -49.69
C GLN A 121 -42.14 20.31 -51.11
N SER A 122 -40.94 19.78 -51.34
CA SER A 122 -40.30 19.66 -52.66
C SER A 122 -40.31 18.20 -53.12
#